data_AF-A0A7C5ULF8-F1
#
_entry.id   AF-A0A7C5ULF8-F1
#
_cell.length_a   1.000
_cell.length_b   1.000
_cell.length_c   1.000
_cell.angle_alpha   90.00
_cell.angle_beta   90.00
_cell.angle_gamma   90.00
#
_symmetry.space_group_name_H-M   'P 1'
#
loop_
_entity.id
_entity.type
_entity.pdbx_description
1 polymer ?
#
loop_
_entity_poly.entity_id
_entity_poly.type
_entity_poly.pdbx_seq_one_letter_code
_entity_poly.pdbx_strand_id
1 'polypeptide(L)'
;MDKKLSKLERIRNFPDKTRTALAYLDEPVLITDSEGILVYLNPKAEETFGLELRLSVGRDLSELLPDAIAENLHKGIKQIQRTQKSLKFFIMDISPRYQAHLNPILEKGKLSGVII
;
A
#
# COMPACT_ATOMS: atom_id res chain seq x y z
N MET A 1 17.34 -11.07 24.51
CA MET A 1 18.06 -10.61 23.32
C MET A 1 17.14 -10.85 22.14
N ASP A 2 16.06 -10.08 22.05
CA ASP A 2 15.07 -10.20 20.96
C ASP A 2 15.18 -8.94 20.13
N LYS A 3 16.10 -9.02 19.16
CA LYS A 3 16.21 -8.04 18.08
C LYS A 3 14.85 -8.00 17.42
N LYS A 4 14.09 -6.96 17.74
CA LYS A 4 12.97 -6.39 17.00
C LYS A 4 13.26 -6.62 15.51
N LEU A 5 12.72 -7.71 14.95
CA LEU A 5 12.82 -8.00 13.51
C LEU A 5 12.42 -6.70 12.84
N SER A 6 13.37 -6.09 12.12
CA SER A 6 13.14 -4.77 11.55
C SER A 6 11.86 -4.85 10.71
N LYS A 7 11.06 -3.78 10.67
CA LYS A 7 9.82 -3.73 9.87
C LYS A 7 10.04 -4.31 8.46
N LEU A 8 11.24 -4.10 7.90
CA LEU A 8 11.77 -4.65 6.65
C LEU A 8 11.88 -6.19 6.58
N GLU A 9 12.14 -6.90 7.67
CA GLU A 9 12.20 -8.38 7.68
C GLU A 9 10.82 -9.03 7.66
N ARG A 10 9.82 -8.37 8.26
CA ARG A 10 8.41 -8.78 8.10
C ARG A 10 7.91 -8.56 6.67
N ILE A 11 8.45 -7.54 6.00
CA ILE A 11 8.17 -7.18 4.60
C ILE A 11 8.85 -8.16 3.62
N ARG A 12 10.05 -8.67 3.94
CA ARG A 12 10.69 -9.74 3.15
C ARG A 12 9.93 -11.06 3.23
N ASN A 13 9.26 -11.33 4.35
CA ASN A 13 8.52 -12.56 4.63
C ASN A 13 7.01 -12.45 4.33
N PHE A 14 6.60 -11.78 3.25
CA PHE A 14 5.30 -12.12 2.68
C PHE A 14 5.34 -13.60 2.26
N PRO A 15 4.38 -14.44 2.68
CA PRO A 15 4.33 -15.82 2.22
C PRO A 15 4.32 -15.83 0.69
N ASP A 16 5.17 -16.65 0.06
CA ASP A 16 5.29 -16.69 -1.41
C ASP A 16 3.94 -16.90 -2.11
N LYS A 17 3.05 -17.65 -1.46
CA LYS A 17 1.67 -17.88 -1.93
C LYS A 17 0.84 -16.60 -1.99
N THR A 18 1.00 -15.68 -1.04
CA THR A 18 0.28 -14.39 -1.02
C THR A 18 0.80 -13.46 -2.12
N ARG A 19 2.12 -13.40 -2.32
CA ARG A 19 2.71 -12.63 -3.44
C ARG A 19 2.23 -13.18 -4.78
N THR A 20 2.23 -14.50 -4.92
CA THR A 20 1.77 -15.17 -6.13
C THR A 20 0.33 -14.79 -6.45
N ALA A 21 -0.58 -14.85 -5.47
CA ALA A 21 -1.98 -14.47 -5.69
C ALA A 21 -2.14 -13.00 -6.08
N LEU A 22 -1.46 -12.07 -5.39
CA LEU A 22 -1.52 -10.64 -5.70
C LEU A 22 -0.90 -10.29 -7.07
N ALA A 23 0.06 -11.08 -7.52
CA ALA A 23 0.73 -10.88 -8.80
C ALA A 23 -0.16 -11.19 -10.02
N TYR A 24 -1.21 -12.02 -9.85
CA TYR A 24 -2.16 -12.35 -10.92
C TYR A 24 -3.37 -11.40 -10.98
N LEU A 25 -3.49 -10.43 -10.08
CA LEU A 25 -4.56 -9.44 -10.12
C LEU A 25 -4.28 -8.41 -11.23
N ASP A 26 -5.29 -8.13 -12.06
CA ASP A 26 -5.22 -7.11 -13.12
C ASP A 26 -5.58 -5.69 -12.61
N GLU A 27 -5.57 -5.51 -11.28
CA GLU A 27 -5.72 -4.22 -10.63
C GLU A 27 -4.40 -3.83 -9.93
N PRO A 28 -4.01 -2.54 -9.96
CA PRO A 28 -2.89 -2.06 -9.17
C PRO A 28 -3.14 -2.32 -7.69
N VAL A 29 -2.22 -3.04 -7.03
CA VAL A 29 -2.26 -3.27 -5.59
C VAL A 29 -1.01 -2.68 -4.97
N LEU A 30 -1.20 -1.84 -3.94
CA LEU A 30 -0.12 -1.36 -3.09
C LEU A 30 -0.34 -1.83 -1.65
N ILE A 31 0.74 -2.13 -0.95
CA ILE A 31 0.71 -2.34 0.48
C ILE A 31 1.65 -1.35 1.10
N THR A 32 1.16 -0.64 2.10
CA THR A 32 1.93 0.32 2.89
C THR A 32 1.97 -0.10 4.34
N ASP A 33 2.90 0.48 5.09
CA ASP A 33 2.79 0.48 6.54
C ASP A 33 1.74 1.50 7.05
N SER A 34 1.60 1.62 8.37
CA SER A 34 0.61 2.53 8.96
C SER A 34 0.79 4.00 8.58
N GLU A 35 1.98 4.42 8.16
CA GLU A 35 2.33 5.80 7.85
C GLU A 35 2.28 6.12 6.35
N GLY A 36 1.99 5.13 5.49
CA GLY A 36 2.02 5.30 4.05
C GLY A 36 3.37 5.04 3.40
N ILE A 37 4.32 4.42 4.11
CA ILE A 37 5.58 3.97 3.50
C ILE A 37 5.33 2.68 2.74
N LEU A 38 5.74 2.64 1.49
CA LEU A 38 5.50 1.49 0.61
C LEU A 38 6.26 0.25 1.08
N VAL A 39 5.53 -0.86 1.15
CA VAL A 39 5.99 -2.18 1.58
C VAL A 39 6.00 -3.18 0.42
N TYR A 40 5.02 -3.10 -0.46
CA TYR A 40 4.88 -3.95 -1.62
C TYR A 40 4.03 -3.24 -2.68
N LEU A 41 4.28 -3.56 -3.95
CA LEU A 41 3.35 -3.31 -5.03
C LEU A 41 3.37 -4.52 -5.98
N ASN A 42 2.22 -4.82 -6.60
CA ASN A 42 2.14 -5.92 -7.57
C ASN A 42 2.65 -5.47 -8.97
N PRO A 43 2.89 -6.42 -9.90
CA PRO A 43 3.34 -6.08 -11.25
C PRO A 43 2.39 -5.13 -11.99
N LYS A 44 1.07 -5.21 -11.72
CA LYS A 44 0.12 -4.29 -12.32
C LYS A 44 0.33 -2.85 -11.87
N ALA A 45 0.64 -2.63 -10.59
CA ALA A 45 1.00 -1.33 -10.06
C ALA A 45 2.35 -0.84 -10.60
N GLU A 46 3.31 -1.74 -10.83
CA GLU A 46 4.60 -1.40 -11.47
C GLU A 46 4.35 -0.85 -12.88
N GLU A 47 3.56 -1.57 -13.68
CA GLU A 47 3.15 -1.14 -15.03
C GLU A 47 2.39 0.19 -15.00
N THR A 48 1.40 0.31 -14.11
CA THR A 48 0.46 1.43 -14.10
C THR A 48 1.12 2.74 -13.66
N PHE A 49 2.04 2.66 -12.70
CA PHE A 49 2.69 3.85 -12.13
C PHE A 49 4.13 4.04 -12.62
N GLY A 50 4.64 3.15 -13.48
CA GLY A 50 6.02 3.22 -13.97
C GLY A 50 7.05 3.05 -12.85
N LEU A 51 6.75 2.19 -11.88
CA LEU A 51 7.55 1.96 -10.68
C LEU A 51 8.25 0.60 -10.72
N GLU A 52 9.35 0.48 -9.99
CA GLU A 52 9.98 -0.82 -9.71
C GLU A 52 9.92 -1.10 -8.21
N LEU A 53 9.44 -2.29 -7.82
CA LEU A 53 9.30 -2.73 -6.42
C LEU A 53 10.59 -2.54 -5.63
N ARG A 54 11.73 -2.95 -6.21
CA ARG A 54 13.03 -2.89 -5.53
C ARG A 54 13.50 -1.47 -5.25
N LEU A 55 13.09 -0.50 -6.09
CA LEU A 55 13.46 0.92 -5.96
C LEU A 55 12.43 1.73 -5.16
N SER A 56 11.22 1.19 -5.00
CA SER A 56 10.09 1.90 -4.41
C SER A 56 9.85 1.54 -2.95
N VAL A 57 10.17 0.31 -2.52
CA VAL A 57 9.99 -0.12 -1.12
C VAL A 57 10.78 0.77 -0.16
N GLY A 58 10.13 1.19 0.92
CA GLY A 58 10.70 2.07 1.93
C GLY A 58 10.54 3.56 1.67
N ARG A 59 9.90 3.94 0.55
CA ARG A 59 9.61 5.33 0.19
C ARG A 59 8.14 5.68 0.46
N ASP A 60 7.89 6.96 0.71
CA ASP A 60 6.55 7.48 0.93
C ASP A 60 5.74 7.53 -0.37
N LEU A 61 4.43 7.29 -0.31
CA LEU A 61 3.57 7.34 -1.51
C LEU A 61 3.60 8.70 -2.23
N SER A 62 3.85 9.79 -1.52
CA SER A 62 3.96 11.14 -2.10
C SER A 62 5.21 11.33 -2.96
N GLU A 63 6.23 10.50 -2.77
CA GLU A 63 7.41 10.52 -3.64
C GLU A 63 7.25 9.63 -4.88
N LEU A 64 6.30 8.70 -4.85
CA LEU A 64 6.17 7.62 -5.83
C LEU A 64 5.02 7.84 -6.80
N LEU A 65 3.93 8.45 -6.34
CA LEU A 65 2.69 8.57 -7.10
C LEU A 65 2.42 10.02 -7.47
N PRO A 66 1.66 10.28 -8.55
CA PRO A 66 1.16 11.60 -8.87
C PRO A 66 0.46 12.26 -7.67
N ASP A 67 0.68 13.56 -7.46
CA ASP A 67 0.18 14.31 -6.30
C ASP A 67 -1.30 14.07 -6.00
N ALA A 68 -2.16 14.12 -7.04
CA ALA A 68 -3.59 13.88 -6.90
C ALA A 68 -3.91 12.48 -6.33
N ILE A 69 -3.14 11.46 -6.71
CA ILE A 69 -3.30 10.10 -6.17
C ILE A 69 -2.76 10.05 -4.75
N ALA A 70 -1.51 10.49 -4.55
CA ALA A 70 -0.84 10.44 -3.27
C ALA A 70 -1.62 11.16 -2.17
N GLU A 71 -2.14 12.37 -2.45
CA GLU A 71 -2.92 13.13 -1.48
C GLU A 71 -4.21 12.41 -1.06
N ASN A 72 -4.94 11.84 -2.02
CA ASN A 72 -6.18 11.11 -1.73
C ASN A 72 -5.88 9.85 -0.91
N LEU A 73 -4.83 9.10 -1.26
CA LEU A 73 -4.39 7.94 -0.49
C LEU A 73 -3.96 8.32 0.92
N HIS A 74 -3.18 9.40 1.11
CA HIS A 74 -2.79 9.88 2.44
C HIS A 74 -3.97 10.29 3.31
N LYS A 75 -4.96 11.00 2.73
CA LYS A 75 -6.20 11.34 3.44
C LYS A 75 -6.94 10.07 3.90
N GLY A 76 -7.02 9.06 3.02
CA GLY A 76 -7.59 7.75 3.33
C GLY A 76 -6.83 7.01 4.43
N ILE A 77 -5.50 6.94 4.34
CA ILE A 77 -4.64 6.29 5.35
C ILE A 77 -4.80 6.97 6.71
N LYS A 78 -4.78 8.30 6.79
CA LYS A 78 -5.02 9.04 8.04
C LYS A 78 -6.40 8.73 8.64
N GLN A 79 -7.42 8.58 7.80
CA GLN A 79 -8.75 8.20 8.27
C GLN A 79 -8.77 6.74 8.78
N ILE A 80 -8.03 5.82 8.15
CA ILE A 80 -7.85 4.44 8.64
C ILE A 80 -7.07 4.41 9.95
N GLN A 81 -6.02 5.20 10.11
CA GLN A 81 -5.28 5.32 11.38
C GLN A 81 -6.21 5.67 12.54
N ARG A 82 -7.18 6.57 12.31
CA ARG A 82 -8.15 6.99 13.33
C ARG A 82 -9.29 5.99 13.56
N THR A 83 -9.76 5.33 12.50
CA THR A 83 -11.02 4.57 12.54
C THR A 83 -10.85 3.06 12.49
N GLN A 84 -9.71 2.58 11.99
CA GLN A 84 -9.41 1.17 11.68
C GLN A 84 -10.47 0.49 10.79
N LYS A 85 -11.20 1.27 9.98
CA LYS A 85 -12.25 0.77 9.06
C LYS A 85 -11.82 0.97 7.61
N SER A 86 -12.19 0.03 6.74
CA SER A 86 -11.94 0.15 5.30
C SER A 86 -12.61 1.38 4.69
N LEU A 87 -12.00 1.91 3.64
CA LEU A 87 -12.49 3.07 2.88
C LEU A 87 -12.50 2.77 1.39
N LYS A 88 -13.50 3.34 0.72
CA LYS A 88 -13.63 3.28 -0.73
C LYS A 88 -13.93 4.67 -1.27
N PHE A 89 -13.18 5.12 -2.26
CA PHE A 89 -13.41 6.42 -2.89
C PHE A 89 -12.92 6.42 -4.33
N PHE A 90 -13.41 7.37 -5.12
CA PHE A 90 -12.94 7.60 -6.48
C PHE A 90 -11.92 8.74 -6.49
N ILE A 91 -10.87 8.57 -7.28
CA ILE A 91 -9.91 9.64 -7.57
C ILE A 91 -10.32 10.20 -8.94
N MET A 92 -11.06 11.32 -8.91
CA MET A 92 -11.77 11.85 -10.09
C MET A 92 -10.93 12.78 -10.94
N ASP A 93 -9.90 13.41 -10.37
CA ASP A 93 -9.08 14.44 -11.02
C ASP A 93 -7.95 13.86 -11.90
N ILE A 94 -8.05 12.58 -12.24
CA ILE A 94 -7.08 11.86 -13.06
C ILE A 94 -7.78 11.03 -14.13
N SER A 95 -7.11 10.88 -15.28
CA SER A 95 -7.53 9.99 -16.38
C SER A 95 -6.46 8.91 -16.56
N PRO A 96 -6.79 7.61 -16.44
CA PRO A 96 -8.12 7.08 -16.13
C PRO A 96 -8.53 7.33 -14.66
N ARG A 97 -9.85 7.28 -14.38
CA ARG A 97 -10.38 7.39 -13.02
C ARG A 97 -10.16 6.08 -12.27
N TYR A 98 -9.62 6.16 -11.06
CA TYR A 98 -9.40 5.00 -10.21
C TYR A 98 -10.42 4.95 -9.08
N GLN A 99 -10.89 3.75 -8.74
CA GLN A 99 -11.59 3.49 -7.49
C GLN A 99 -10.61 2.84 -6.52
N ALA A 100 -10.20 3.57 -5.48
CA ALA A 100 -9.27 3.07 -4.47
C ALA A 100 -10.04 2.36 -3.35
N HIS A 101 -9.55 1.20 -2.90
CA HIS A 101 -10.14 0.41 -1.82
C HIS A 101 -9.08 0.18 -0.75
N LEU A 102 -9.09 1.01 0.29
CA LEU A 102 -8.11 0.93 1.36
C LEU A 102 -8.63 0.01 2.46
N ASN A 103 -7.90 -1.07 2.72
CA ASN A 103 -8.21 -2.07 3.72
C ASN A 103 -7.12 -2.10 4.81
N PRO A 104 -7.47 -1.92 6.09
CA PRO A 104 -6.50 -1.97 7.18
C PRO A 104 -5.95 -3.39 7.38
N ILE A 105 -4.63 -3.50 7.52
CA ILE A 105 -3.98 -4.69 8.04
C ILE A 105 -3.82 -4.51 9.54
N LEU A 106 -4.53 -5.33 10.31
CA LEU A 106 -4.46 -5.30 11.78
C LEU A 106 -3.63 -6.47 12.30
N GLU A 107 -2.71 -6.19 13.22
CA GLU A 107 -1.96 -7.21 13.95
C GLU A 107 -2.13 -6.96 15.45
N LYS A 108 -2.60 -7.98 16.18
CA LYS A 108 -2.87 -7.88 17.63
C LYS A 108 -3.71 -6.64 18.00
N GLY A 109 -4.70 -6.32 17.17
CA GLY A 109 -5.60 -5.16 17.33
C GLY A 109 -5.00 -3.81 16.95
N LYS A 110 -3.73 -3.74 16.55
CA LYS A 110 -3.06 -2.49 16.14
C LYS A 110 -2.96 -2.42 14.62
N LEU A 111 -3.12 -1.21 14.06
CA LEU A 111 -2.88 -0.98 12.65
C LEU A 111 -1.39 -1.23 12.34
N SER A 112 -1.13 -2.18 11.44
CA SER A 112 0.21 -2.52 10.97
C SER A 112 0.48 -1.99 9.55
N GLY A 113 -0.57 -1.75 8.77
CA GLY A 113 -0.45 -1.31 7.39
C GLY A 113 -1.80 -1.16 6.70
N VAL A 114 -1.75 -0.83 5.41
CA VAL A 114 -2.95 -0.67 4.57
C VAL A 114 -2.70 -1.34 3.22
N ILE A 115 -3.63 -2.18 2.79
CA ILE A 115 -3.71 -2.67 1.40
C ILE A 115 -4.58 -1.69 0.63
N ILE A 116 -4.11 -1.25 -0.52
CA ILE A 116 -4.72 -0.23 -1.38
C ILE A 116 -5.01 -0.86 -2.74
#